data_AF-A0A949CPN4-F1
#
_entry.id   AF-A0A949CPN4-F1
#
_cell.length_a   1.000
_cell.length_b   1.000
_cell.length_c   1.000
_cell.angle_alpha   90.00
_cell.angle_beta   90.00
_cell.angle_gamma   90.00
#
_symmetry.space_group_name_H-M   'P 1'
#
loop_
_entity.id
_entity.type
_entity.pdbx_description
1 polymer ?
#
loop_
_entity_poly.entity_id
_entity_poly.type
_entity_poly.pdbx_seq_one_letter_code
_entity_poly.pdbx_strand_id
1 'polypeptide(L)'
;MSEYKPIAETNNFIILEKYHREWNVAESYQSESDLERELIADLQNQGYEYCPDLNSQQTLLTNVRTQLQTLNNVQFSNGEWLRFVETFLDKPSEGAVDKTRKIHDDYIHDFVFDDGRIQNIYLLDKRNLARNKVQVIKQ
;
A
#
# COMPACT_ATOMS: atom_id res chain seq x y z
N MET A 1 -31.15 31.71 2.41
CA MET A 1 -30.55 30.38 2.18
C MET A 1 -29.27 30.63 1.41
N SER A 2 -28.11 30.30 1.97
CA SER A 2 -26.84 30.54 1.30
C SER A 2 -26.71 29.57 0.12
N GLU A 3 -26.63 30.10 -1.10
CA GLU A 3 -26.32 29.31 -2.29
C GLU A 3 -24.84 28.91 -2.24
N TYR A 4 -24.57 27.64 -1.96
CA TYR A 4 -23.24 27.08 -2.07
C TYR A 4 -22.99 26.72 -3.53
N LYS A 5 -22.04 27.40 -4.18
CA LYS A 5 -21.55 26.97 -5.50
C LYS A 5 -20.64 25.75 -5.31
N PRO A 6 -20.97 24.60 -5.92
CA PRO A 6 -20.11 23.42 -5.84
C PRO A 6 -18.77 23.72 -6.52
N ILE A 7 -17.67 23.48 -5.80
CA ILE A 7 -16.28 23.69 -6.26
C ILE A 7 -15.78 22.46 -7.04
N ALA A 8 -16.36 21.28 -6.76
CA ALA A 8 -16.13 20.04 -7.48
C ALA A 8 -17.36 19.12 -7.37
N GLU A 9 -17.84 18.62 -8.51
CA GLU A 9 -18.84 17.54 -8.58
C GLU A 9 -18.16 16.27 -9.07
N THR A 10 -18.14 15.23 -8.25
CA THR A 10 -17.74 13.88 -8.65
C THR A 10 -18.69 12.89 -7.98
N ASN A 11 -19.05 11.82 -8.67
CA ASN A 11 -19.99 10.84 -8.11
C ASN A 11 -19.36 9.93 -7.02
N ASN A 12 -18.05 10.03 -6.80
CA ASN A 12 -17.28 9.16 -5.90
C ASN A 12 -16.48 10.00 -4.88
N PHE A 13 -17.16 10.54 -3.87
CA PHE A 13 -16.51 11.24 -2.76
C PHE A 13 -16.04 10.26 -1.67
N ILE A 14 -14.90 10.57 -1.04
CA ILE A 14 -14.42 9.85 0.16
C ILE A 14 -15.11 10.31 1.45
N ILE A 15 -15.78 11.47 1.40
CA ILE A 15 -16.63 11.98 2.49
C ILE A 15 -18.07 11.68 2.10
N LEU A 16 -18.70 10.76 2.81
CA LEU A 16 -20.07 10.33 2.53
C LEU A 16 -21.07 11.36 3.08
N GLU A 17 -21.97 11.86 2.24
CA GLU A 17 -23.10 12.70 2.68
C GLU A 17 -24.10 11.89 3.52
N LYS A 18 -24.27 10.60 3.18
CA LYS A 18 -25.16 9.66 3.85
C LYS A 18 -24.43 8.33 4.06
N TYR A 19 -24.43 7.85 5.30
CA TYR A 19 -23.91 6.54 5.67
C TYR A 19 -24.99 5.76 6.43
N HIS A 20 -25.36 4.60 5.90
CA HIS A 20 -26.23 3.67 6.61
C HIS A 20 -25.35 2.82 7.52
N ARG A 21 -25.56 2.95 8.83
CA ARG A 21 -24.85 2.14 9.82
C ARG A 21 -25.34 0.70 9.70
N GLU A 22 -24.48 -0.17 9.17
CA GLU A 22 -24.77 -1.62 9.05
C GLU A 22 -24.41 -2.41 10.33
N TRP A 23 -23.72 -1.77 11.27
CA TRP A 23 -23.19 -2.42 12.47
C TRP A 23 -24.15 -2.36 13.65
N ASN A 24 -24.58 -3.52 14.14
CA ASN A 24 -25.10 -3.68 15.50
C ASN A 24 -23.91 -3.63 16.46
N VAL A 25 -23.90 -2.68 17.39
CA VAL A 25 -22.87 -2.67 18.46
C VAL A 25 -23.04 -3.94 19.27
N ALA A 26 -22.01 -4.78 19.33
CA ALA A 26 -21.97 -5.82 20.33
C ALA A 26 -21.92 -5.13 21.71
N GLU A 27 -23.00 -5.21 22.49
CA GLU A 27 -23.10 -4.59 23.82
C GLU A 27 -22.16 -5.25 24.86
N SER A 28 -21.43 -6.30 24.49
CA SER A 28 -20.52 -7.05 25.34
C SER A 28 -19.05 -6.82 25.00
N TYR A 29 -18.19 -6.86 26.02
CA TYR A 29 -16.73 -6.79 25.88
C TYR A 29 -16.22 -7.90 24.94
N GLN A 30 -15.77 -7.53 23.73
CA GLN A 30 -15.07 -8.42 22.80
C GLN A 30 -13.58 -8.46 23.16
N SER A 31 -12.92 -9.62 23.00
CA SER A 31 -11.47 -9.67 23.14
C SER A 31 -10.79 -9.00 21.95
N GLU A 32 -9.55 -8.53 22.12
CA GLU A 32 -8.74 -7.99 21.01
C GLU A 32 -8.62 -8.98 19.85
N SER A 33 -8.54 -10.28 20.16
CA SER A 33 -8.47 -11.34 19.15
C SER A 33 -9.76 -11.50 18.35
N ASP A 34 -10.92 -11.21 18.95
CA ASP A 34 -12.22 -11.29 18.27
C ASP A 34 -12.37 -10.08 17.34
N LEU A 35 -12.01 -8.89 17.84
CA LEU A 35 -12.00 -7.65 17.06
C LEU A 35 -11.04 -7.70 15.87
N GLU A 36 -9.84 -8.27 16.04
CA GLU A 36 -8.87 -8.41 14.94
C GLU A 36 -9.39 -9.34 13.84
N ARG A 37 -10.04 -10.46 14.21
CA ARG A 37 -10.62 -11.39 13.23
C ARG A 37 -11.76 -10.76 12.45
N GLU A 38 -12.64 -10.01 13.12
CA GLU A 38 -13.72 -9.26 12.47
C GLU A 38 -13.15 -8.20 11.51
N LEU A 39 -12.16 -7.41 11.96
CA LEU A 39 -11.51 -6.40 11.12
C LEU A 39 -10.87 -6.99 9.85
N ILE A 40 -10.15 -8.11 9.97
CA ILE A 40 -9.55 -8.79 8.82
C ILE A 40 -10.64 -9.26 7.85
N ALA A 41 -11.74 -9.86 8.37
CA ALA A 41 -12.84 -10.32 7.54
C ALA A 41 -13.49 -9.16 6.76
N ASP A 42 -13.70 -8.01 7.41
CA ASP A 42 -14.25 -6.83 6.74
C ASP A 42 -13.31 -6.25 5.68
N LEU A 43 -12.01 -6.19 5.96
CA LEU A 43 -11.02 -5.76 4.98
C LEU A 43 -10.99 -6.71 3.78
N GLN A 44 -11.08 -8.02 4.00
CA GLN A 44 -11.20 -9.00 2.92
C GLN A 44 -12.47 -8.78 2.08
N ASN A 45 -13.61 -8.50 2.71
CA ASN A 45 -14.85 -8.16 2.02
C ASN A 45 -14.75 -6.85 1.20
N GLN A 46 -13.90 -5.91 1.64
CA GLN A 46 -13.58 -4.68 0.92
C GLN A 46 -12.52 -4.86 -0.20
N GLY A 47 -12.03 -6.09 -0.40
CA GLY A 47 -11.08 -6.44 -1.47
C GLY A 47 -9.61 -6.41 -1.07
N TYR A 48 -9.29 -6.29 0.22
CA TYR A 48 -7.91 -6.45 0.70
C TYR A 48 -7.53 -7.93 0.70
N GLU A 49 -6.33 -8.24 0.22
CA GLU A 49 -5.82 -9.59 0.26
C GLU A 49 -5.15 -9.86 1.62
N TYR A 50 -5.63 -10.86 2.35
CA TYR A 50 -5.04 -11.27 3.62
C TYR A 50 -3.86 -12.22 3.38
N CYS A 51 -2.68 -11.84 3.87
CA CYS A 51 -1.43 -12.58 3.66
C CYS A 51 -0.84 -13.04 5.01
N PRO A 52 -1.30 -14.16 5.58
CA PRO A 52 -0.84 -14.66 6.88
C PRO A 52 0.63 -15.13 6.88
N ASP A 53 1.17 -15.48 5.71
CA ASP A 53 2.52 -16.02 5.57
C ASP A 53 3.62 -14.96 5.65
N LEU A 54 3.26 -13.67 5.71
CA LEU A 54 4.18 -12.54 5.81
C LEU A 54 4.60 -12.28 7.26
N ASN A 55 5.29 -13.25 7.86
CA ASN A 55 5.71 -13.24 9.27
C ASN A 55 7.20 -12.89 9.48
N SER A 56 7.95 -12.64 8.41
CA SER A 56 9.36 -12.28 8.48
C SER A 56 9.74 -11.18 7.50
N GLN A 57 10.82 -10.44 7.81
CA GLN A 57 11.34 -9.40 6.93
C GLN A 57 11.68 -9.94 5.54
N GLN A 58 12.23 -11.15 5.45
CA GLN A 58 12.57 -11.77 4.17
C GLN A 58 11.31 -12.06 3.33
N THR A 59 10.25 -12.57 3.95
CA THR A 59 8.97 -12.81 3.27
C THR A 59 8.30 -11.51 2.84
N LEU A 60 8.39 -10.45 3.65
CA LEU A 60 7.88 -9.11 3.32
C LEU A 60 8.61 -8.53 2.11
N LEU A 61 9.95 -8.58 2.09
CA LEU A 61 10.74 -8.11 0.95
C LEU A 61 10.44 -8.90 -0.33
N THR A 62 10.22 -10.21 -0.21
CA THR A 62 9.83 -11.05 -1.35
C THR A 62 8.46 -10.66 -1.89
N ASN A 63 7.49 -10.36 -1.02
CA ASN A 63 6.19 -9.88 -1.44
C ASN A 63 6.28 -8.49 -2.09
N VAL A 64 7.02 -7.53 -1.49
CA VAL A 64 7.22 -6.19 -2.07
C VAL A 64 7.85 -6.28 -3.45
N ARG A 65 8.83 -7.17 -3.65
CA ARG A 65 9.43 -7.42 -4.97
C ARG A 65 8.36 -7.78 -6.00
N THR A 66 7.50 -8.75 -5.70
CA THR A 66 6.43 -9.21 -6.59
C THR A 66 5.43 -8.08 -6.90
N GLN A 67 5.06 -7.28 -5.90
CA GLN A 67 4.13 -6.16 -6.10
C GLN A 67 4.74 -5.05 -6.95
N LEU A 68 6.01 -4.69 -6.72
CA LEU A 68 6.72 -3.69 -7.53
C LEU A 68 6.93 -4.17 -8.97
N GLN A 69 7.25 -5.44 -9.16
CA GLN A 69 7.35 -6.06 -10.49
C GLN A 69 6.02 -5.97 -11.25
N THR A 70 4.92 -6.26 -10.57
CA THR A 70 3.57 -6.20 -11.14
C THR A 70 3.17 -4.76 -11.47
N LEU A 71 3.40 -3.81 -10.56
CA LEU A 71 3.03 -2.41 -10.73
C LEU A 71 3.80 -1.75 -11.89
N ASN A 72 5.10 -2.05 -11.99
CA ASN A 72 6.00 -1.43 -12.96
C ASN A 72 6.16 -2.25 -14.25
N ASN A 73 5.55 -3.43 -14.32
CA ASN A 73 5.72 -4.39 -15.41
C ASN A 73 7.21 -4.69 -15.70
N VAL A 74 7.98 -4.97 -14.64
CA VAL A 74 9.41 -5.28 -14.70
C VAL A 74 9.71 -6.63 -14.07
N GLN A 75 10.86 -7.18 -14.41
CA GLN A 75 11.42 -8.35 -13.75
C GLN A 75 12.80 -7.99 -13.23
N PHE A 76 12.98 -8.08 -11.91
CA PHE A 76 14.29 -7.88 -11.27
C PHE A 76 15.03 -9.21 -11.22
N SER A 77 16.33 -9.19 -11.49
CA SER A 77 17.24 -10.27 -11.08
C SER A 77 17.45 -10.26 -9.56
N ASN A 78 18.00 -11.33 -8.99
CA ASN A 78 18.30 -11.36 -7.56
C ASN A 78 19.35 -10.30 -7.16
N GLY A 79 20.36 -10.07 -8.01
CA GLY A 79 21.39 -9.06 -7.76
C GLY A 79 20.83 -7.63 -7.87
N GLU A 80 19.98 -7.38 -8.88
CA GLU A 80 19.31 -6.09 -9.06
C GLU A 80 18.37 -5.78 -7.92
N TRP A 81 17.60 -6.78 -7.46
CA TRP A 81 16.70 -6.61 -6.32
C TRP A 81 17.47 -6.25 -5.05
N LEU A 82 18.56 -6.96 -4.74
CA LEU A 82 19.40 -6.64 -3.58
C LEU A 82 19.97 -5.22 -3.69
N ARG A 83 20.50 -4.83 -4.86
CA ARG A 83 20.97 -3.47 -5.11
C ARG A 83 19.86 -2.45 -4.87
N PHE A 84 18.66 -2.68 -5.40
CA PHE A 84 17.51 -1.79 -5.21
C PHE A 84 17.12 -1.66 -3.72
N VAL A 85 17.14 -2.77 -2.98
CA VAL A 85 16.82 -2.76 -1.55
C VAL A 85 17.85 -1.97 -0.75
N GLU A 86 19.14 -2.25 -0.92
CA GLU A 86 20.20 -1.63 -0.12
C GLU A 86 20.40 -0.14 -0.47
N THR A 87 20.20 0.23 -1.72
CA THR A 87 20.43 1.62 -2.19
C THR A 87 19.21 2.50 -2.03
N PHE A 88 18.00 1.97 -2.20
CA PHE A 88 16.77 2.75 -2.26
C PHE A 88 15.67 2.27 -1.31
N LEU A 89 15.32 0.98 -1.22
CA LEU A 89 14.12 0.61 -0.44
C LEU A 89 14.36 0.63 1.08
N ASP A 90 15.48 0.10 1.53
CA ASP A 90 15.80 -0.10 2.95
C ASP A 90 17.28 0.20 3.24
N LYS A 91 17.65 1.45 2.99
CA LYS A 91 19.01 1.93 3.26
C LYS A 91 19.22 2.05 4.78
N PRO A 92 20.25 1.42 5.37
CA PRO A 92 20.45 1.41 6.82
C PRO A 92 20.64 2.79 7.46
N SER A 93 21.05 3.79 6.67
CA SER A 93 21.25 5.17 7.15
C SER A 93 19.96 5.99 7.24
N GLU A 94 18.83 5.48 6.76
CA GLU A 94 17.58 6.24 6.64
C GLU A 94 16.64 6.03 7.83
N GLY A 95 16.03 7.13 8.27
CA GLY A 95 15.05 7.11 9.34
C GLY A 95 13.60 7.13 8.83
N ALA A 96 12.65 7.27 9.77
CA ALA A 96 11.23 7.40 9.45
C ALA A 96 10.92 8.62 8.56
N VAL A 97 11.65 9.73 8.74
CA VAL A 97 11.48 10.96 7.96
C VAL A 97 11.86 10.74 6.49
N ASP A 98 12.96 10.05 6.22
CA ASP A 98 13.40 9.74 4.87
C ASP A 98 12.42 8.81 4.15
N LYS A 99 11.93 7.78 4.86
CA LYS A 99 10.89 6.87 4.33
C LYS A 99 9.60 7.63 4.02
N THR A 100 9.21 8.59 4.86
CA THR A 100 8.05 9.47 4.61
C THR A 100 8.27 10.29 3.33
N ARG A 101 9.43 10.93 3.19
CA ARG A 101 9.79 11.70 1.99
C ARG A 101 9.77 10.86 0.72
N LYS A 102 10.17 9.58 0.78
CA LYS A 102 10.06 8.65 -0.36
C LYS A 102 8.64 8.35 -0.78
N ILE A 103 7.71 8.23 0.17
CA ILE A 103 6.31 7.98 -0.17
C ILE A 103 5.65 9.25 -0.73
N HIS A 104 5.97 10.42 -0.18
CA HIS A 104 5.33 11.67 -0.57
C HIS A 104 5.95 12.34 -1.80
N ASP A 105 7.28 12.44 -1.86
CA ASP A 105 7.99 13.23 -2.86
C ASP A 105 8.76 12.32 -3.83
N ASP A 106 9.59 11.41 -3.32
CA ASP A 106 10.49 10.58 -4.13
C ASP A 106 9.92 9.17 -4.41
N TYR A 107 8.63 9.11 -4.78
CA TYR A 107 7.93 7.83 -4.99
C TYR A 107 8.30 7.15 -6.32
N ILE A 108 9.19 7.77 -7.11
CA ILE A 108 9.71 7.30 -8.38
C ILE A 108 11.23 7.22 -8.25
N HIS A 109 11.79 6.06 -8.60
CA HIS A 109 13.23 5.84 -8.58
C HIS A 109 13.75 5.42 -9.95
N ASP A 110 14.72 6.16 -10.48
CA ASP A 110 15.37 5.83 -11.74
C ASP A 110 16.38 4.70 -11.51
N PHE A 111 16.03 3.48 -11.90
CA PHE A 111 16.86 2.30 -11.71
C PHE A 111 17.57 1.91 -13.01
N VAL A 112 18.89 1.75 -12.93
CA VAL A 112 19.71 1.20 -14.01
C VAL A 112 19.80 -0.31 -13.82
N PHE A 113 19.29 -1.07 -14.79
CA PHE A 113 19.41 -2.53 -14.81
C PHE A 113 20.78 -2.96 -15.34
N ASP A 114 21.09 -4.24 -15.14
CA ASP A 114 22.38 -4.80 -15.53
C ASP A 114 22.56 -4.88 -17.06
N ASP A 115 21.46 -4.85 -17.83
CA ASP A 115 21.45 -4.74 -19.29
C ASP A 115 21.70 -3.29 -19.80
N GLY A 116 21.89 -2.33 -18.89
CA GLY A 116 22.11 -0.92 -19.19
C GLY A 116 20.83 -0.12 -19.48
N ARG A 117 19.64 -0.74 -19.43
CA ARG A 117 18.39 0.01 -19.55
C ARG A 117 18.13 0.81 -18.27
N ILE A 118 17.57 2.00 -18.43
CA ILE A 118 17.13 2.84 -17.31
C ILE A 118 15.61 2.82 -17.31
N GLN A 119 15.01 2.50 -16.17
CA GLN A 119 13.56 2.54 -16.02
C GLN A 119 13.16 3.14 -14.68
N ASN A 120 12.10 3.92 -14.71
CA ASN A 120 11.55 4.58 -13.53
C ASN A 120 10.67 3.57 -12.79
N ILE A 121 11.10 3.18 -11.61
CA ILE A 121 10.40 2.27 -10.71
C ILE A 121 9.53 3.11 -9.77
N TYR A 122 8.23 2.95 -9.90
CA TYR A 122 7.23 3.58 -9.06
C TYR A 122 6.98 2.71 -7.83
N LEU A 123 6.99 3.32 -6.64
CA LEU A 123 6.52 2.68 -5.40
C LEU A 123 4.99 2.64 -5.34
N LEU A 124 4.35 3.70 -5.83
CA LEU A 124 2.91 3.90 -5.82
C LEU A 124 2.47 4.63 -7.10
N ASP A 125 1.38 4.21 -7.70
CA ASP A 125 0.72 4.94 -8.77
C ASP A 125 -0.26 5.97 -8.18
N LYS A 126 0.19 7.23 -8.11
CA LYS A 126 -0.64 8.35 -7.62
C LYS A 126 -1.63 8.88 -8.67
N ARG A 127 -1.45 8.52 -9.95
CA ARG A 127 -2.34 8.95 -11.03
C ARG A 127 -3.54 8.03 -11.15
N ASN A 128 -3.32 6.72 -10.99
CA ASN A 128 -4.36 5.70 -10.97
C ASN A 128 -4.26 4.87 -9.69
N LEU A 129 -4.99 5.32 -8.67
CA LEU A 129 -4.96 4.71 -7.34
C LEU A 129 -5.37 3.23 -7.33
N ALA A 130 -6.27 2.82 -8.24
CA ALA A 130 -6.78 1.45 -8.34
C ALA A 130 -5.74 0.44 -8.85
N ARG A 131 -4.61 0.90 -9.40
CA ARG A 131 -3.50 0.01 -9.79
C ARG A 131 -2.64 -0.42 -8.62
N ASN A 132 -2.71 0.29 -7.49
CA ASN A 132 -1.97 -0.10 -6.30
C ASN A 132 -2.63 -1.32 -5.67
N LYS A 133 -1.82 -2.30 -5.29
CA LYS A 133 -2.29 -3.48 -4.58
C LYS A 133 -2.33 -3.18 -3.08
N VAL A 134 -3.45 -3.53 -2.44
CA VAL A 134 -3.61 -3.45 -0.99
C VAL A 134 -3.66 -4.84 -0.37
N GLN A 135 -2.95 -5.03 0.73
CA GLN A 135 -2.82 -6.30 1.46
C GLN A 135 -2.91 -6.03 2.95
N VAL A 136 -3.42 -7.00 3.71
CA VAL A 136 -3.50 -6.97 5.17
C VAL A 136 -2.68 -8.12 5.77
N ILE A 137 -1.93 -7.80 6.82
CA ILE A 137 -1.12 -8.74 7.60
C ILE A 137 -1.48 -8.60 9.09
N LYS A 138 -1.17 -9.62 9.87
CA LYS A 138 -1.31 -9.60 11.34
C LYS A 138 0.01 -9.93 12.01
N GLN A 139 0.18 -9.45 13.24
CA GLN A 139 1.39 -9.61 14.05
C GLN A 139 1.32 -10.84 14.98
#